data_AF-A0A4Q3A233-F1
#
_entry.id   AF-A0A4Q3A233-F1
#
_cell.length_a   1.000
_cell.length_b   1.000
_cell.length_c   1.000
_cell.angle_alpha   90.00
_cell.angle_beta   90.00
_cell.angle_gamma   90.00
#
_symmetry.space_group_name_H-M   'P 1'
#
loop_
_entity.id
_entity.type
_entity.pdbx_description
1 polymer ?
#
loop_
_entity_poly.entity_id
_entity_poly.type
_entity_poly.pdbx_seq_one_letter_code
_entity_poly.pdbx_strand_id
1 'polypeptide(L)'
;MLNQYRKKIKKKLLARLLHGNTVSCNVCNKSFTNFLTYLGRINAQCPNCGSLERTRLIYRFITDLKLVKPGTKLLHIAPDACLYHKFDKELGDNYYPGDKFEEGYSYPKKTRPMDVTALDFPDETFDGVVC
;
A
#
# COMPACT_ATOMS: atom_id res chain seq x y z
N MET A 1 12.28 1.96 20.18
CA MET A 1 11.62 0.67 19.83
C MET A 1 10.28 0.42 20.54
N LEU A 2 10.18 0.56 21.87
CA LEU A 2 8.94 0.33 22.65
C LEU A 2 7.69 1.09 22.14
N ASN A 3 7.86 2.35 21.73
CA ASN A 3 6.75 3.20 21.29
C ASN A 3 6.12 2.71 19.97
N GLN A 4 6.94 2.21 19.04
CA GLN A 4 6.47 1.62 17.78
C GLN A 4 5.66 0.34 18.02
N TYR A 5 6.09 -0.48 18.99
CA TYR A 5 5.39 -1.70 19.37
C TYR A 5 4.02 -1.41 19.99
N ARG A 6 3.94 -0.43 20.90
CA ARG A 6 2.68 0.05 21.48
C ARG A 6 1.71 0.56 20.41
N LYS A 7 2.19 1.34 19.43
CA LYS A 7 1.37 1.80 18.29
C LYS A 7 0.81 0.64 17.48
N LYS A 8 1.61 -0.38 17.17
CA LYS A 8 1.15 -1.58 16.45
C LYS A 8 0.10 -2.36 17.23
N ILE A 9 0.29 -2.55 18.54
CA ILE A 9 -0.70 -3.24 19.40
C ILE A 9 -2.01 -2.47 19.44
N LYS A 10 -1.96 -1.15 19.69
CA LYS A 10 -3.15 -0.29 19.70
C LYS A 10 -3.91 -0.37 18.36
N LYS A 11 -3.19 -0.32 17.23
CA LYS A 11 -3.81 -0.44 15.90
C LYS A 11 -4.51 -1.78 15.70
N LYS A 12 -3.89 -2.90 16.12
CA LYS A 12 -4.51 -4.23 16.04
C LYS A 12 -5.75 -4.35 16.92
N LEU A 13 -5.70 -3.84 18.15
CA LEU A 13 -6.85 -3.83 19.06
C LEU A 13 -8.00 -3.00 18.48
N LEU A 14 -7.71 -1.79 18.00
CA LEU A 14 -8.69 -0.93 17.35
C LEU A 14 -9.33 -1.61 16.14
N ALA A 15 -8.54 -2.25 15.28
CA ALA A 15 -9.06 -3.00 14.13
C ALA A 15 -9.95 -4.18 14.54
N ARG A 16 -9.70 -4.80 15.70
CA ARG A 16 -10.55 -5.86 16.24
C ARG A 16 -11.84 -5.32 16.85
N LEU A 17 -11.78 -4.20 17.56
CA LEU A 17 -12.96 -3.54 18.15
C LEU A 17 -13.91 -3.02 17.07
N LEU A 18 -13.38 -2.50 15.97
CA LEU A 18 -14.16 -2.01 14.83
C LEU A 18 -14.60 -3.12 13.86
N HIS A 19 -14.36 -4.38 14.17
CA HIS A 19 -14.80 -5.48 13.30
C HIS A 19 -16.33 -5.47 13.15
N GLY A 20 -16.81 -5.62 11.93
CA GLY A 20 -18.24 -5.52 11.59
C GLY A 20 -18.48 -5.75 10.10
N ASN A 21 -19.71 -5.54 9.63
CA ASN A 21 -20.12 -5.89 8.26
C ASN A 21 -20.63 -4.70 7.41
N THR A 22 -20.38 -3.46 7.85
CA THR A 22 -20.93 -2.26 7.21
C THR A 22 -20.06 -1.76 6.06
N VAL A 23 -18.74 -1.77 6.24
CA VAL A 23 -17.76 -1.37 5.21
C VAL A 23 -16.73 -2.47 5.00
N SER A 24 -16.24 -2.64 3.77
CA SER A 24 -15.24 -3.64 3.43
C SER A 24 -14.02 -3.00 2.75
N CYS A 25 -12.83 -3.49 3.11
CA CYS A 25 -11.59 -3.05 2.49
C CYS A 25 -11.11 -4.10 1.49
N ASN A 26 -11.14 -3.78 0.20
CA ASN A 26 -10.67 -4.66 -0.88
C ASN A 26 -9.16 -4.93 -0.86
N VAL A 27 -8.36 -4.08 -0.19
CA VAL A 27 -6.91 -4.32 -0.07
C VAL A 27 -6.62 -5.45 0.91
N CYS A 28 -7.20 -5.43 2.12
CA CYS A 28 -6.93 -6.45 3.13
C CYS A 28 -8.04 -7.49 3.32
N ASN A 29 -9.12 -7.41 2.55
CA ASN A 29 -10.28 -8.30 2.59
C ASN A 29 -10.90 -8.45 3.99
N LYS A 30 -10.94 -7.36 4.75
CA LYS A 30 -11.60 -7.31 6.07
C LYS A 30 -12.75 -6.33 6.06
N SER A 31 -13.74 -6.61 6.91
CA SER A 31 -14.92 -5.79 7.10
C SER A 31 -14.94 -5.15 8.48
N PHE A 32 -15.55 -3.97 8.57
CA PHE A 32 -15.60 -3.14 9.76
C PHE A 32 -16.98 -2.47 9.90
N THR A 33 -17.29 -1.97 11.09
CA THR A 33 -18.45 -1.08 11.33
C THR A 33 -18.26 0.26 10.62
N ASN A 34 -17.04 0.78 10.63
CA ASN A 34 -16.66 2.02 9.97
C ASN A 34 -15.14 2.03 9.72
N PHE A 35 -14.72 2.85 8.77
CA PHE A 35 -13.31 3.22 8.61
C PHE A 35 -12.97 4.38 9.55
N LEU A 36 -11.67 4.58 9.78
CA LEU A 36 -11.17 5.67 10.62
C LEU A 36 -11.21 7.01 9.88
N THR A 37 -11.37 8.09 10.64
CA THR A 37 -11.16 9.44 10.12
C THR A 37 -9.67 9.68 9.83
N TYR A 38 -9.36 10.28 8.68
CA TYR A 38 -7.99 10.65 8.34
C TYR A 38 -7.96 12.05 7.73
N LEU A 39 -7.21 12.96 8.34
CA LEU A 39 -7.13 14.38 7.95
C LEU A 39 -8.53 15.02 7.79
N GLY A 40 -9.39 14.84 8.78
CA GLY A 40 -10.76 15.38 8.79
C GLY A 40 -11.78 14.62 7.93
N ARG A 41 -11.33 13.71 7.06
CA ARG A 41 -12.22 12.91 6.20
C ARG A 41 -12.72 11.68 6.94
N ILE A 42 -14.02 11.63 7.18
CA ILE A 42 -14.69 10.48 7.81
C ILE A 42 -14.60 9.25 6.90
N ASN A 43 -14.53 8.05 7.50
CA ASN A 43 -14.46 6.78 6.77
C ASN A 43 -13.32 6.67 5.73
N ALA A 44 -12.19 7.33 5.98
CA ALA A 44 -11.10 7.41 5.02
C ALA A 44 -10.11 6.24 5.10
N GLN A 45 -9.69 5.89 6.32
CA GLN A 45 -8.57 4.97 6.54
C GLN A 45 -9.00 3.61 7.07
N CYS A 46 -8.54 2.53 6.44
CA CYS A 46 -8.77 1.17 6.93
C CYS A 46 -8.05 0.96 8.28
N PRO A 47 -8.75 0.53 9.35
CA PRO A 47 -8.12 0.36 10.68
C PRO A 47 -7.07 -0.75 10.70
N ASN A 48 -7.17 -1.74 9.80
CA ASN A 48 -6.22 -2.85 9.72
C ASN A 48 -5.00 -2.52 8.86
N CYS A 49 -5.18 -2.36 7.55
CA CYS A 49 -4.05 -2.19 6.62
C CYS A 49 -3.62 -0.72 6.45
N GLY A 50 -4.43 0.25 6.89
CA GLY A 50 -4.13 1.67 6.72
C GLY A 50 -4.38 2.23 5.32
N SER A 51 -4.93 1.45 4.39
CA SER A 51 -5.28 1.95 3.05
C SER A 51 -6.22 3.15 3.14
N LEU A 52 -6.06 4.09 2.23
CA LEU A 52 -6.95 5.22 2.02
C LEU A 52 -7.91 4.95 0.85
N GLU A 53 -8.87 5.85 0.61
CA GLU A 53 -9.85 5.76 -0.47
C GLU A 53 -9.16 5.60 -1.83
N ARG A 54 -8.19 6.46 -2.15
CA ARG A 54 -7.43 6.42 -3.41
C ARG A 54 -6.72 5.08 -3.57
N THR A 55 -6.02 4.60 -2.54
CA THR A 55 -5.33 3.30 -2.57
C THR A 55 -6.29 2.13 -2.82
N ARG A 56 -7.47 2.16 -2.18
CA ARG A 56 -8.52 1.14 -2.40
C ARG A 56 -9.07 1.19 -3.82
N LEU A 57 -9.30 2.38 -4.36
CA LEU A 57 -9.77 2.57 -5.74
C LEU A 57 -8.74 2.06 -6.75
N ILE A 58 -7.47 2.44 -6.60
CA ILE A 58 -6.37 1.98 -7.47
C ILE A 58 -6.29 0.44 -7.44
N TYR A 59 -6.29 -0.16 -6.25
CA TYR A 59 -6.22 -1.61 -6.14
C TYR A 59 -7.43 -2.29 -6.78
N ARG A 60 -8.64 -1.69 -6.68
CA ARG A 60 -9.84 -2.21 -7.34
C ARG A 60 -9.68 -2.24 -8.85
N PHE A 61 -9.18 -1.18 -9.45
CA PHE A 61 -8.91 -1.15 -10.90
C PHE A 61 -7.89 -2.20 -11.31
N ILE A 62 -6.78 -2.30 -10.58
CA ILE A 62 -5.73 -3.29 -10.83
C ILE A 62 -6.28 -4.72 -10.77
N THR A 63 -7.11 -5.03 -9.76
CA THR A 63 -7.67 -6.38 -9.58
C THR A 63 -8.74 -6.70 -10.60
N ASP A 64 -9.69 -5.78 -10.84
CA ASP A 64 -10.84 -6.02 -11.71
C ASP A 64 -10.41 -6.20 -13.17
N LEU A 65 -9.41 -5.42 -13.60
CA LEU A 65 -8.83 -5.50 -14.95
C LEU A 65 -7.66 -6.49 -15.06
N LYS A 66 -7.28 -7.15 -13.96
CA LYS A 66 -6.15 -8.11 -13.91
C LYS A 66 -4.85 -7.53 -14.48
N LEU A 67 -4.57 -6.25 -14.16
CA LEU A 67 -3.40 -5.51 -14.68
C LEU A 67 -2.08 -6.02 -14.10
N VAL A 68 -2.14 -6.61 -12.90
CA VAL A 68 -1.00 -7.23 -12.23
C VAL A 68 -1.26 -8.72 -12.08
N LYS A 69 -0.36 -9.53 -12.61
CA LYS A 69 -0.41 -11.00 -12.58
C LYS A 69 0.99 -11.56 -12.32
N PRO A 70 1.13 -12.84 -11.93
CA PRO A 70 2.45 -13.45 -11.78
C PRO A 70 3.30 -13.24 -13.04
N GLY A 71 4.52 -12.74 -12.87
CA GLY A 71 5.43 -12.40 -13.97
C GLY A 71 5.41 -10.93 -14.42
N THR A 72 4.39 -10.13 -14.04
CA THR A 72 4.37 -8.68 -14.34
C THR A 72 5.55 -7.97 -13.69
N LYS A 73 6.34 -7.24 -14.48
CA LYS A 73 7.42 -6.38 -14.00
C LYS A 73 6.88 -4.98 -13.67
N LEU A 74 6.67 -4.72 -12.38
CA LEU A 74 5.95 -3.54 -11.90
C LEU A 74 6.88 -2.55 -11.21
N LEU A 75 6.92 -1.31 -11.73
CA LEU A 75 7.51 -0.17 -11.03
C LEU A 75 6.44 0.47 -10.13
N HIS A 76 6.75 0.68 -8.85
CA HIS A 76 5.85 1.36 -7.91
C HIS A 76 6.59 2.50 -7.22
N ILE A 77 6.31 3.71 -7.67
CA ILE A 77 6.90 4.93 -7.13
C ILE A 77 6.13 5.35 -5.87
N ALA A 78 6.87 5.82 -4.85
CA ALA A 78 6.33 6.26 -3.56
C ALA A 78 5.35 5.24 -2.94
N PRO A 79 5.81 4.00 -2.67
CA PRO A 79 4.91 2.88 -2.47
C PRO A 79 4.04 3.01 -1.21
N ASP A 80 2.72 2.92 -1.40
CA ASP A 80 1.75 2.72 -0.33
C ASP A 80 2.08 1.44 0.45
N ALA A 81 2.33 1.52 1.76
CA ALA A 81 2.75 0.37 2.56
C ALA A 81 1.81 -0.85 2.44
N CYS A 82 0.50 -0.62 2.30
CA CYS A 82 -0.46 -1.72 2.14
C CYS A 82 -0.41 -2.39 0.76
N LEU A 83 -0.14 -1.66 -0.31
CA LEU A 83 0.03 -2.21 -1.66
C LEU A 83 1.43 -2.79 -1.87
N TYR A 84 2.46 -2.19 -1.25
CA TYR A 84 3.79 -2.76 -1.18
C TYR A 84 3.75 -4.22 -0.71
N HIS A 85 3.06 -4.50 0.40
CA HIS A 85 2.97 -5.87 0.91
C HIS A 85 2.21 -6.83 0.00
N LYS A 86 1.33 -6.32 -0.87
CA LYS A 86 0.62 -7.12 -1.86
C LYS A 86 1.52 -7.45 -3.03
N PHE A 87 2.10 -6.43 -3.66
CA PHE A 87 2.94 -6.61 -4.84
C PHE A 87 4.25 -7.33 -4.51
N ASP A 88 4.88 -7.07 -3.36
CA ASP A 88 6.06 -7.81 -2.90
C ASP A 88 5.76 -9.31 -2.75
N LYS A 89 4.56 -9.65 -2.26
CA LYS A 89 4.12 -11.04 -2.14
C LYS A 89 3.76 -11.67 -3.49
N GLU A 90 3.08 -10.94 -4.36
CA GLU A 90 2.53 -11.46 -5.62
C GLU A 90 3.57 -11.53 -6.75
N LEU A 91 4.54 -10.60 -6.78
CA LEU A 91 5.49 -10.45 -7.88
C LEU A 91 6.94 -10.76 -7.48
N GLY A 92 7.28 -10.74 -6.20
CA GLY A 92 8.63 -11.03 -5.71
C GLY A 92 9.68 -10.12 -6.37
N ASP A 93 10.62 -10.73 -7.09
CA ASP A 93 11.73 -10.01 -7.76
C ASP A 93 11.29 -9.18 -8.97
N ASN A 94 10.05 -9.39 -9.46
CA ASN A 94 9.46 -8.56 -10.49
C ASN A 94 8.79 -7.28 -9.94
N TYR A 95 8.87 -7.02 -8.62
CA TYR A 95 8.38 -5.80 -8.00
C TYR A 95 9.51 -4.81 -7.72
N TYR A 96 9.38 -3.60 -8.24
CA TYR A 96 10.37 -2.53 -8.15
C TYR A 96 9.78 -1.33 -7.40
N PRO A 97 9.78 -1.36 -6.05
CA PRO A 97 9.42 -0.20 -5.26
C PRO A 97 10.55 0.84 -5.26
N GLY A 98 10.23 2.10 -5.56
CA GLY A 98 11.19 3.20 -5.63
C GLY A 98 10.65 4.48 -4.97
N ASP A 99 11.53 5.27 -4.35
CA ASP A 99 11.16 6.59 -3.82
C ASP A 99 12.38 7.51 -3.73
N LYS A 100 12.15 8.82 -3.78
CA LYS A 100 13.17 9.83 -3.50
C LYS A 100 13.30 9.92 -1.98
N PHE A 101 14.25 9.18 -1.43
CA PHE A 101 14.47 9.14 0.01
C PHE A 101 14.74 10.54 0.57
N GLU A 102 13.96 10.90 1.58
CA GLU A 102 13.92 12.21 2.21
C GLU A 102 13.78 12.05 3.72
N GLU A 103 14.34 13.00 4.47
CA GLU A 103 14.30 12.97 5.92
C GLU A 103 12.85 13.08 6.44
N GLY A 104 12.55 12.38 7.53
CA GLY A 104 11.22 12.39 8.16
C GLY A 104 10.21 11.40 7.58
N TYR A 105 10.54 10.74 6.47
CA TYR A 105 9.72 9.68 5.88
C TYR A 105 10.15 8.28 6.30
N SER A 106 9.25 7.31 6.13
CA SER A 106 9.51 5.90 6.42
C SER A 106 9.16 5.06 5.21
N TYR A 107 10.14 4.30 4.73
CA TYR A 107 10.02 3.53 3.50
C TYR A 107 9.87 2.03 3.79
N PRO A 108 9.04 1.29 3.02
CA PRO A 108 9.04 -0.16 3.05
C PRO A 108 10.42 -0.76 2.73
N LYS A 109 10.74 -1.93 3.29
CA LYS A 109 12.11 -2.46 3.37
C LYS A 109 12.87 -2.58 2.04
N LYS A 110 12.22 -2.99 0.95
CA LYS A 110 12.88 -3.18 -0.36
C LYS A 110 12.80 -1.95 -1.27
N THR A 111 12.24 -0.83 -0.78
CA THR A 111 12.16 0.41 -1.56
C THR A 111 13.56 0.87 -1.87
N ARG A 112 13.85 1.18 -3.13
CA ARG A 112 15.16 1.65 -3.58
C ARG A 112 15.13 3.17 -3.72
N PRO A 113 16.25 3.86 -3.46
CA PRO A 113 16.35 5.28 -3.77
C PRO A 113 16.24 5.46 -5.29
N MET A 114 15.27 6.24 -5.74
CA MET A 114 15.05 6.54 -7.16
C MET A 114 14.63 7.99 -7.33
N ASP A 115 15.19 8.67 -8.33
CA ASP A 115 14.64 9.93 -8.82
C ASP A 115 13.88 9.65 -10.11
N VAL A 116 12.58 9.97 -10.14
CA VAL A 116 11.74 9.74 -11.32
C VAL A 116 12.19 10.53 -12.54
N THR A 117 12.96 11.61 -12.36
CA THR A 117 13.51 12.39 -13.48
C THR A 117 14.81 11.81 -14.03
N ALA A 118 15.38 10.79 -13.37
CA ALA A 118 16.66 10.18 -13.71
C ALA A 118 16.68 8.70 -13.33
N LEU A 119 15.69 7.94 -13.81
CA LEU A 119 15.60 6.50 -13.59
C LEU A 119 16.68 5.75 -14.38
N ASP A 120 17.45 4.91 -13.70
CA ASP A 120 18.51 4.08 -14.30
C ASP A 120 17.96 2.70 -14.71
N PHE A 121 17.03 2.70 -15.67
CA PHE A 121 16.49 1.50 -16.30
C PHE A 121 16.49 1.68 -17.82
N PRO A 122 16.74 0.62 -18.59
CA PRO A 122 16.53 0.66 -20.03
C PRO A 122 15.08 1.02 -20.39
N ASP A 123 14.90 1.58 -21.59
CA ASP A 123 13.57 1.81 -22.14
C ASP A 123 12.76 0.49 -22.17
N GLU A 124 11.43 0.62 -22.03
CA GLU A 124 10.49 -0.51 -22.08
C GLU A 124 10.75 -1.61 -21.03
N THR A 125 11.41 -1.28 -19.91
CA THR A 125 11.73 -2.26 -18.86
C THR A 125 10.51 -2.79 -18.10
N PHE A 126 9.46 -1.99 -17.91
CA PHE A 126 8.33 -2.31 -17.03
C PHE A 126 7.04 -2.52 -17.80
N ASP A 127 6.27 -3.52 -17.39
CA ASP A 127 4.93 -3.79 -17.93
C ASP A 127 3.88 -2.83 -17.37
N GLY A 128 4.19 -2.16 -16.24
CA GLY A 128 3.28 -1.24 -15.59
C GLY A 128 3.96 -0.35 -14.56
N VAL A 129 3.33 0.79 -14.30
CA VAL A 129 3.77 1.77 -13.30
C VAL A 129 2.59 2.13 -12.39
N VAL A 130 2.81 2.15 -11.07
CA VAL A 130 1.88 2.67 -10.07
C VAL A 130 2.55 3.80 -9.30
N CYS A 131 1.81 4.90 -9.06
CA CYS A 131 2.28 6.10 -8.36
C CYS A 131 1.13 6.83 -7.63
#